data_AF-A0A844C393-F1
#
_entry.id   AF-A0A844C393-F1
#
_cell.length_a   1.000
_cell.length_b   1.000
_cell.length_c   1.000
_cell.angle_alpha   90.00
_cell.angle_beta   90.00
_cell.angle_gamma   90.00
#
_symmetry.space_group_name_H-M   'P 1'
#
loop_
_entity.id
_entity.type
_entity.pdbx_description
1 polymer ?
#
loop_
_entity_poly.entity_id
_entity_poly.type
_entity_poly.pdbx_seq_one_letter_code
_entity_poly.pdbx_strand_id
1 'polypeptide(L)' 'ELNDDVNWFNNIRIHGTLGYKSPVEYRLQTL' A
#
# COMPACT_ATOMS: atom_id res chain seq x y z
N GLU A 1 7.87 3.74 -19.42
CA GLU A 1 6.47 3.48 -19.77
C GLU A 1 5.95 2.20 -19.13
N LEU A 2 6.14 0.99 -19.68
CA LEU A 2 5.61 -0.25 -19.04
C LEU A 2 6.12 -0.47 -17.60
N ASN A 3 7.40 -0.17 -17.34
CA ASN A 3 7.95 -0.28 -15.99
C ASN A 3 7.38 0.75 -15.01
N ASP A 4 6.98 1.94 -15.49
CA ASP A 4 6.40 2.97 -14.63
C ASP A 4 4.96 2.60 -14.27
N ASP A 5 4.21 2.07 -15.24
CA ASP A 5 2.84 1.58 -15.05
C ASP A 5 2.79 0.35 -14.13
N VAL A 6 3.73 -0.58 -14.30
CA VAL A 6 3.86 -1.76 -13.43
C VAL A 6 4.23 -1.33 -12.00
N ASN A 7 5.15 -0.38 -11.83
CA ASN A 7 5.49 0.16 -10.51
C ASN A 7 4.30 0.88 -9.86
N TRP A 8 3.57 1.70 -10.61
CA TRP A 8 2.38 2.40 -10.11
C TRP A 8 1.27 1.44 -9.71
N PHE A 9 0.96 0.45 -10.56
CA PHE A 9 -0.04 -0.58 -10.28
C PHE A 9 0.34 -1.42 -9.06
N ASN A 10 1.62 -1.81 -8.94
CA ASN A 10 2.10 -2.55 -7.78
C ASN A 10 2.02 -1.73 -6.48
N ASN A 11 2.36 -0.44 -6.51
CA ASN A 11 2.21 0.45 -5.36
C ASN A 11 0.74 0.56 -4.91
N ILE A 12 -0.18 0.81 -5.85
CA ILE A 12 -1.62 0.88 -5.53
C ILE A 12 -2.15 -0.46 -5.02
N ARG A 13 -1.75 -1.57 -5.64
CA ARG A 13 -2.23 -2.90 -5.28
C ARG A 13 -1.72 -3.36 -3.92
N ILE A 14 -0.47 -3.09 -3.57
CA ILE A 14 0.06 -3.36 -2.23
C ILE A 14 -0.78 -2.63 -1.18
N HIS A 15 -1.19 -1.39 -1.47
CA HIS A 15 -2.08 -0.65 -0.58
C HIS A 15 -3.54 -1.17 -0.58
N GLY A 16 -4.05 -1.64 -1.72
CA GLY A 16 -5.44 -2.06 -1.86
C GLY A 16 -5.76 -3.52 -1.48
N THR A 17 -4.78 -4.44 -1.53
CA THR A 17 -5.04 -5.89 -1.34
C THR A 17 -4.25 -6.57 -0.22
N LEU A 18 -3.15 -5.99 0.27
CA LEU A 18 -2.33 -6.62 1.34
C LEU A 18 -2.68 -6.13 2.75
N GLY A 19 -3.75 -5.34 2.92
CA GLY A 19 -4.11 -4.78 4.21
C GLY A 19 -3.05 -3.79 4.73
N TYR A 20 -2.37 -3.10 3.81
CA TYR A 20 -1.36 -2.11 4.16
C TYR A 20 -2.04 -1.01 4.98
N LYS A 21 -1.60 -0.88 6.22
CA LYS A 21 -2.02 0.19 7.12
C LYS A 21 -0.99 1.29 7.03
N SER A 22 -1.45 2.52 6.89
CA SER A 22 -0.58 3.66 7.07
C SER A 22 0.09 3.58 8.46
N PRO A 23 1.27 4.19 8.65
CA PRO A 23 1.93 4.21 9.96
C PRO A 23 1.06 4.78 11.09
N VAL A 24 0.05 5.59 10.76
CA VAL A 24 -0.94 6.10 11.72
C VAL A 24 -1.93 5.00 12.11
N GLU A 25 -2.51 4.32 11.13
CA GLU A 25 -3.47 3.22 11.35
C GLU A 25 -2.84 2.04 12.09
N TYR A 26 -1.57 1.71 11.81
CA TYR A 26 -0.84 0.67 12.55
C TYR A 26 -0.72 1.01 14.04
N ARG A 27 -0.39 2.27 14.35
CA ARG A 27 -0.28 2.75 15.74
C ARG A 27 -1.62 2.70 16.48
N LEU A 28 -2.72 3.01 15.80
CA LEU A 28 -4.06 3.01 16.40
C LEU A 28 -4.62 1.61 16.69
N GLN A 29 -4.11 0.57 16.04
CA GLN A 29 -4.54 -0.81 16.30
C GLN A 29 -3.84 -1.48 17.48
N THR A 30 -2.78 -0.88 18.01
CA THR A 30 -2.00 -1.45 19.12
C THR A 30 -2.48 -0.91 20.49
N LEU A 31 -3.61 -0.19 20.52
CA LEU A 31 -4.32 0.30 21.71
C LEU A 31 -5.60 -0.50 21.91
#